data_AF-A0A5J4PBH5-F1
#
_entry.id   AF-A0A5J4PBH5-F1
#
_cell.length_a   1.000
_cell.length_b   1.000
_cell.length_c   1.000
_cell.angle_alpha   90.00
_cell.angle_beta   90.00
_cell.angle_gamma   90.00
#
_symmetry.space_group_name_H-M   'P 1'
#
loop_
_entity.id
_entity.type
_entity.pdbx_description
1 polymer ?
#
loop_
_entity_poly.entity_id
_entity_poly.type
_entity_poly.pdbx_seq_one_letter_code
_entity_poly.pdbx_strand_id
1 'polypeptide(L)'
;EKPAKFLGYEIHVRKSNLQRRDKRVRLRRSFNKRIYLKVSYDTIKNKLLDYGVLEFKYKDGKEQWNPKCRSRMIFNDDLEILDRYNGEIRGFYNYYSIANNCGELHNFKHILEYSMYKTFAGKYKSSTRKINKKYRKDGVFAVKFTTKSGVVKERHFYNSGFKRKNPMSEPTIDTLHNSTFVASSTSLIDRLKAEKCELCGTTE
;
A
#
# COMPACT_ATOMS: atom_id res chain seq x y z
N GLU A 1 -13.23 -6.02 -28.32
CA GLU A 1 -12.30 -4.90 -28.52
C GLU A 1 -11.22 -4.98 -27.45
N LYS A 2 -9.94 -4.80 -27.83
CA LYS A 2 -8.83 -4.76 -26.87
C LYS A 2 -8.81 -3.36 -26.21
N PRO A 3 -8.70 -3.25 -24.87
CA PRO A 3 -8.58 -1.96 -24.21
C PRO A 3 -7.24 -1.30 -24.57
N ALA A 4 -7.24 0.02 -24.72
CA ALA A 4 -6.00 0.78 -24.90
C ALA A 4 -5.25 0.85 -23.56
N LYS A 5 -3.92 0.72 -23.58
CA LYS A 5 -3.07 0.86 -22.39
C LYS A 5 -2.33 2.19 -22.44
N PHE A 6 -2.47 3.01 -21.41
CA PHE A 6 -1.79 4.30 -21.31
C PHE A 6 -1.46 4.61 -19.85
N LEU A 7 -0.20 4.91 -19.54
CA LEU A 7 0.28 5.26 -18.20
C LEU A 7 -0.19 4.28 -17.09
N GLY A 8 -0.20 2.98 -17.39
CA GLY A 8 -0.66 1.95 -16.45
C GLY A 8 -2.19 1.82 -16.29
N TYR A 9 -2.97 2.63 -17.01
CA TYR A 9 -4.43 2.48 -17.11
C TYR A 9 -4.82 1.66 -18.34
N GLU A 10 -5.84 0.83 -18.17
CA GLU A 10 -6.63 0.26 -19.26
C GLU A 10 -7.85 1.14 -19.52
N ILE A 11 -7.91 1.71 -20.71
CA ILE A 11 -8.95 2.63 -21.15
C ILE A 11 -9.81 1.92 -22.18
N HIS A 12 -11.12 1.90 -21.94
CA HIS A 12 -12.08 1.38 -22.91
C HIS A 12 -13.42 2.10 -22.83
N VAL A 13 -14.19 2.02 -23.91
CA VAL A 13 -15.56 2.52 -23.94
C VAL A 13 -16.49 1.41 -23.47
N ARG A 14 -17.26 1.68 -22.42
CA ARG A 14 -18.20 0.70 -21.87
C ARG A 14 -19.39 0.54 -22.84
N LYS A 15 -19.54 -0.67 -23.38
CA LYS A 15 -20.70 -1.08 -24.19
C LYS A 15 -21.61 -1.95 -23.35
N SER A 16 -22.61 -1.33 -22.72
CA SER A 16 -23.56 -2.07 -21.88
C SER A 16 -24.95 -1.43 -21.95
N ASN A 17 -25.95 -2.25 -22.22
CA ASN A 17 -27.36 -1.83 -22.23
C ASN A 17 -28.02 -1.90 -20.84
N LEU A 18 -27.23 -2.18 -19.80
CA LEU A 18 -27.69 -2.22 -18.42
C LEU A 18 -28.31 -0.89 -18.00
N GLN A 19 -29.45 -0.99 -17.34
CA GLN A 19 -30.20 0.15 -16.83
C GLN A 19 -29.91 0.33 -15.35
N ARG A 20 -29.82 1.58 -14.90
CA ARG A 20 -29.73 1.94 -13.48
C ARG A 20 -30.88 2.87 -13.14
N ARG A 21 -31.50 2.65 -11.98
CA ARG A 21 -32.47 3.60 -11.42
C ARG A 21 -31.74 4.85 -10.92
N ASP A 22 -32.22 6.01 -11.35
CA ASP A 22 -31.76 7.30 -10.85
C ASP A 22 -32.29 7.57 -9.43
N LYS A 23 -31.86 8.65 -8.78
CA LYS A 23 -32.36 9.07 -7.45
C LYS A 23 -33.89 9.25 -7.42
N ARG A 24 -34.50 9.53 -8.58
CA ARG A 24 -35.96 9.63 -8.77
C ARG A 24 -36.61 8.33 -9.27
N VAL A 25 -35.98 7.17 -9.06
CA VAL A 25 -36.49 5.81 -9.38
C VAL A 25 -36.71 5.51 -10.88
N ARG A 26 -36.44 6.46 -11.79
CA ARG A 26 -36.51 6.29 -13.24
C ARG A 26 -35.39 5.42 -13.79
N LEU A 27 -35.69 4.51 -14.71
CA LEU A 27 -34.70 3.68 -15.40
C LEU A 27 -33.95 4.50 -16.45
N ARG A 28 -32.61 4.53 -16.36
CA ARG A 28 -31.74 5.20 -17.33
C ARG A 28 -30.58 4.31 -17.74
N ARG A 29 -30.30 4.29 -19.05
CA ARG A 29 -29.08 3.68 -19.62
C ARG A 29 -27.90 4.63 -19.42
N SER A 30 -27.30 4.60 -18.23
CA SER A 30 -26.22 5.54 -17.84
C SER A 30 -24.81 5.03 -18.14
N PHE A 31 -24.65 3.74 -18.44
CA PHE A 31 -23.34 3.11 -18.59
C PHE A 31 -22.82 3.06 -20.03
N ASN A 32 -23.72 3.09 -21.02
CA ASN A 32 -23.36 2.94 -22.42
C ASN A 32 -22.54 4.14 -22.94
N LYS A 33 -21.56 3.89 -23.80
CA LYS A 33 -20.71 4.89 -24.47
C LYS A 33 -19.90 5.78 -23.51
N ARG A 34 -19.73 5.40 -22.24
CA ARG A 34 -18.87 6.11 -21.29
C ARG A 34 -17.45 5.55 -21.30
N ILE A 35 -16.47 6.44 -21.16
CA ILE A 35 -15.07 6.07 -20.94
C ILE A 35 -14.96 5.40 -19.55
N TYR A 36 -14.29 4.26 -19.51
CA TYR A 36 -14.00 3.51 -18.30
C TYR A 36 -12.48 3.39 -18.14
N LEU A 37 -11.97 3.90 -17.01
CA LEU A 37 -10.58 3.80 -16.62
C LEU A 37 -10.43 2.64 -15.65
N LYS A 38 -9.56 1.69 -15.98
CA LYS A 38 -9.34 0.48 -15.18
C LYS A 38 -7.86 0.35 -14.82
N VAL A 39 -7.58 -0.05 -13.58
CA VAL A 39 -6.27 -0.59 -13.19
C VAL A 39 -6.24 -2.06 -13.60
N SER A 40 -5.29 -2.46 -14.43
CA SER A 40 -5.23 -3.86 -14.86
C SER A 40 -4.68 -4.75 -13.76
N TYR A 41 -5.08 -6.02 -13.78
CA TYR A 41 -4.51 -7.02 -12.88
C TYR A 41 -2.99 -7.14 -13.06
N ASP A 42 -2.51 -7.06 -14.31
CA ASP A 42 -1.08 -7.09 -14.63
C ASP A 42 -0.32 -5.93 -13.98
N THR A 43 -0.89 -4.71 -13.97
CA THR A 43 -0.23 -3.57 -13.31
C THR A 43 -0.10 -3.75 -11.81
N ILE A 44 -1.12 -4.32 -11.16
CA ILE A 44 -1.08 -4.66 -9.73
C ILE A 44 -0.05 -5.76 -9.50
N LYS A 45 -0.06 -6.82 -10.32
CA LYS A 45 0.87 -7.96 -10.26
C LYS A 45 2.32 -7.49 -10.37
N ASN A 46 2.63 -6.77 -11.44
CA ASN A 46 3.98 -6.27 -11.71
C ASN A 46 4.44 -5.37 -10.56
N LYS A 47 3.58 -4.48 -10.05
CA LYS A 47 3.97 -3.62 -8.94
C LYS A 47 4.29 -4.39 -7.66
N LEU A 48 3.51 -5.43 -7.34
CA LEU A 48 3.78 -6.29 -6.18
C LEU A 48 5.07 -7.11 -6.35
N LEU A 49 5.41 -7.49 -7.58
CA LEU A 49 6.67 -8.15 -7.91
C LEU A 49 7.86 -7.21 -7.81
N ASP A 50 7.76 -5.98 -8.34
CA ASP A 50 8.79 -4.94 -8.22
C ASP A 50 9.11 -4.65 -6.75
N TYR A 51 8.08 -4.68 -5.92
CA TYR A 51 8.14 -4.53 -4.48
C TYR A 51 8.70 -5.76 -3.76
N GLY A 52 8.86 -6.90 -4.41
CA GLY A 52 9.38 -8.14 -3.82
C GLY A 52 8.48 -8.72 -2.72
N VAL A 53 7.19 -8.37 -2.72
CA VAL A 53 6.23 -8.77 -1.67
C VAL A 53 5.35 -9.94 -2.09
N LEU A 54 5.49 -10.41 -3.33
CA LEU A 54 4.66 -11.43 -3.93
C LEU A 54 5.51 -12.64 -4.33
N GLU A 55 4.99 -13.82 -4.02
CA GLU A 55 5.49 -15.12 -4.44
C GLU A 55 4.32 -15.90 -5.05
N PHE A 56 4.56 -16.59 -6.15
CA PHE A 56 3.56 -17.47 -6.75
C PHE A 56 3.71 -18.85 -6.16
N LYS A 57 2.60 -19.43 -5.68
CA LYS A 57 2.52 -20.86 -5.39
C LYS A 57 1.41 -21.47 -6.20
N TYR A 58 1.66 -22.65 -6.72
CA TYR A 58 0.65 -23.42 -7.43
C TYR A 58 0.02 -24.40 -6.45
N LYS A 59 -1.30 -24.30 -6.30
CA LYS A 59 -2.10 -25.34 -5.63
C LYS A 59 -3.18 -25.78 -6.60
N ASP A 60 -3.29 -27.09 -6.81
CA ASP A 60 -4.30 -27.70 -7.69
C ASP A 60 -4.32 -27.10 -9.10
N GLY A 61 -3.14 -26.81 -9.66
CA GLY A 61 -2.97 -26.20 -10.98
C GLY A 61 -3.34 -24.71 -11.07
N LYS A 62 -3.74 -24.07 -9.96
CA LYS A 62 -4.10 -22.64 -9.91
C LYS A 62 -2.98 -21.79 -9.32
N GLU A 63 -2.68 -20.67 -9.96
CA GLU A 63 -1.73 -19.66 -9.48
C GLU A 63 -2.33 -18.94 -8.25
N GLN A 64 -1.72 -19.14 -7.08
CA GLN A 64 -2.07 -18.44 -5.85
C GLN A 64 -1.03 -17.38 -5.51
N TRP A 65 -1.52 -16.15 -5.32
CA TRP A 65 -0.75 -15.00 -4.91
C TRP A 65 -0.44 -15.06 -3.42
N ASN A 66 0.79 -15.40 -3.08
CA ASN A 66 1.23 -15.53 -1.70
C ASN A 66 2.09 -14.35 -1.28
N PRO A 67 1.77 -13.68 -0.15
CA PRO A 67 2.61 -12.63 0.40
C PRO A 67 3.99 -13.18 0.78
N LYS A 68 5.06 -12.44 0.51
CA LYS A 68 6.46 -12.79 0.82
C LYS A 68 7.05 -11.80 1.84
N CYS A 69 7.92 -12.26 2.72
CA CYS A 69 8.65 -11.36 3.62
C CYS A 69 9.69 -10.55 2.84
N ARG A 70 9.95 -9.31 3.29
CA ARG A 70 11.08 -8.51 2.81
C ARG A 70 12.24 -8.66 3.79
N SER A 71 13.12 -9.62 3.54
CA SER A 71 14.28 -9.89 4.41
C SER A 71 15.16 -8.66 4.63
N ARG A 72 15.31 -7.80 3.62
CA ARG A 72 16.09 -6.56 3.70
C ARG A 72 15.57 -5.55 4.73
N MET A 73 14.29 -5.62 5.08
CA MET A 73 13.66 -4.69 6.03
C MET A 73 13.66 -5.22 7.47
N ILE A 74 14.16 -6.44 7.71
CA ILE A 74 14.14 -7.06 9.05
C ILE A 74 14.91 -6.22 10.08
N PHE A 75 15.99 -5.58 9.66
CA PHE A 75 16.86 -4.79 10.54
C PHE A 75 16.38 -3.35 10.76
N ASN A 76 15.36 -2.90 10.02
CA ASN A 76 14.81 -1.56 10.18
C ASN A 76 13.96 -1.47 11.46
N ASP A 77 13.78 -0.25 11.96
CA ASP A 77 12.88 -0.01 13.08
C ASP A 77 11.41 -0.35 12.72
N ASP A 78 10.62 -0.75 13.72
CA ASP A 78 9.22 -1.16 13.54
C ASP A 78 8.39 -0.05 12.90
N LEU A 79 8.64 1.21 13.29
CA LEU A 79 7.95 2.37 12.75
C LEU A 79 8.31 2.59 11.28
N GLU A 80 9.59 2.47 10.92
CA GLU A 80 10.07 2.61 9.55
C GLU A 80 9.51 1.53 8.63
N ILE A 81 9.47 0.28 9.10
CA ILE A 81 8.85 -0.82 8.35
C ILE A 81 7.40 -0.46 8.04
N LEU A 82 6.63 -0.09 9.07
CA LEU A 82 5.22 0.26 8.94
C LEU A 82 5.01 1.44 7.98
N ASP A 83 5.81 2.50 8.13
CA ASP A 83 5.71 3.70 7.31
C ASP A 83 6.01 3.45 5.84
N ARG A 84 6.98 2.58 5.55
CA ARG A 84 7.29 2.21 4.18
C ARG A 84 6.14 1.50 3.49
N TYR A 85 5.54 0.49 4.14
CA TYR A 85 4.35 -0.19 3.60
C TYR A 85 3.17 0.78 3.45
N ASN A 86 2.94 1.65 4.43
CA ASN A 86 1.88 2.65 4.36
C ASN A 86 2.10 3.66 3.21
N GLY A 87 3.33 4.13 3.01
CA GLY A 87 3.71 5.03 1.92
C GLY A 87 3.50 4.40 0.55
N GLU A 88 3.87 3.12 0.38
CA GLU A 88 3.66 2.36 -0.86
C GLU A 88 2.17 2.22 -1.19
N ILE A 89 1.33 1.88 -0.20
CA ILE A 89 -0.13 1.79 -0.38
C ILE A 89 -0.72 3.15 -0.77
N ARG A 90 -0.35 4.21 -0.04
CA ARG A 90 -0.84 5.57 -0.29
C ARG A 90 -0.41 6.06 -1.67
N GLY A 91 0.85 5.87 -2.04
CA GLY A 91 1.38 6.29 -3.33
C GLY A 91 0.67 5.60 -4.50
N PHE A 92 0.53 4.27 -4.42
CA PHE A 92 -0.16 3.51 -5.46
C PHE A 92 -1.63 3.90 -5.57
N TYR A 93 -2.32 4.05 -4.44
CA TYR A 93 -3.71 4.51 -4.42
C TYR A 93 -3.86 5.92 -4.94
N ASN A 94 -3.03 6.88 -4.54
CA ASN A 94 -3.13 8.26 -4.99
C ASN A 94 -3.05 8.33 -6.52
N TYR A 95 -2.09 7.63 -7.11
CA TYR A 95 -1.94 7.55 -8.56
C TYR A 95 -3.16 6.94 -9.24
N TYR A 96 -3.66 5.81 -8.75
CA TYR A 96 -4.76 5.05 -9.37
C TYR A 96 -6.17 5.41 -8.86
N SER A 97 -6.31 6.42 -8.01
CA SER A 97 -7.57 6.76 -7.32
C SER A 97 -8.69 7.22 -8.27
N ILE A 98 -8.35 7.64 -9.49
CA ILE A 98 -9.30 8.08 -10.52
C ILE A 98 -9.96 6.88 -11.23
N ALA A 99 -9.34 5.69 -11.17
CA ALA A 99 -9.83 4.48 -11.81
C ALA A 99 -11.23 4.10 -11.30
N ASN A 100 -12.07 3.59 -12.21
CA ASN A 100 -13.42 3.14 -11.91
C ASN A 100 -13.43 1.88 -11.03
N ASN A 101 -12.39 1.05 -11.10
CA ASN A 101 -12.21 -0.16 -10.29
C ASN A 101 -11.23 0.05 -9.12
N CYS A 102 -11.01 1.28 -8.63
CA CYS A 102 -10.07 1.54 -7.53
C CYS A 102 -10.32 0.70 -6.27
N GLY A 103 -11.53 0.19 -6.06
CA GLY A 103 -11.84 -0.75 -4.98
C GLY A 103 -11.04 -2.06 -5.04
N GLU A 104 -10.58 -2.49 -6.23
CA GLU A 104 -9.73 -3.68 -6.40
C GLU A 104 -8.35 -3.53 -5.73
N LEU A 105 -7.94 -2.29 -5.41
CA LEU A 105 -6.73 -2.02 -4.64
C LEU A 105 -6.79 -2.57 -3.20
N HIS A 106 -7.96 -3.00 -2.73
CA HIS A 106 -8.06 -3.73 -1.48
C HIS A 106 -7.27 -5.05 -1.51
N ASN A 107 -7.24 -5.75 -2.65
CA ASN A 107 -6.45 -6.98 -2.82
C ASN A 107 -4.95 -6.67 -2.77
N PHE A 108 -4.54 -5.56 -3.37
CA PHE A 108 -3.17 -5.06 -3.32
C PHE A 108 -2.75 -4.74 -1.87
N LYS A 109 -3.59 -4.00 -1.12
CA LYS A 109 -3.39 -3.74 0.31
C LYS A 109 -3.23 -5.03 1.10
N HIS A 110 -4.11 -6.00 0.87
CA HIS A 110 -4.12 -7.26 1.59
C HIS A 110 -2.78 -8.02 1.45
N ILE A 111 -2.22 -8.05 0.24
CA ILE A 111 -0.91 -8.70 0.02
C ILE A 111 0.20 -7.96 0.75
N LEU A 112 0.20 -6.63 0.71
CA LEU A 112 1.17 -5.82 1.46
C LEU A 112 1.03 -5.99 2.98
N GLU A 113 -0.20 -6.06 3.49
CA GLU A 113 -0.49 -6.27 4.92
C GLU A 113 0.10 -7.58 5.41
N TYR A 114 -0.15 -8.69 4.71
CA TYR A 114 0.38 -9.99 5.09
C TYR A 114 1.88 -10.13 4.81
N SER A 115 2.41 -9.45 3.80
CA SER A 115 3.86 -9.35 3.58
C SER A 115 4.53 -8.66 4.76
N MET A 116 3.95 -7.56 5.26
CA MET A 116 4.41 -6.85 6.45
C MET A 116 4.37 -7.77 7.67
N TYR A 117 3.28 -8.51 7.91
CA TYR A 117 3.23 -9.48 9.02
C TYR A 117 4.34 -10.52 8.93
N LYS A 118 4.66 -11.01 7.73
CA LYS A 118 5.77 -11.95 7.53
C LYS A 118 7.13 -11.30 7.78
N THR A 119 7.31 -10.03 7.42
CA THR A 119 8.54 -9.26 7.70
C THR A 119 8.75 -9.09 9.21
N PHE A 120 7.73 -8.67 9.95
CA PHE A 120 7.77 -8.59 11.42
C PHE A 120 7.98 -9.97 12.07
N ALA A 121 7.34 -11.02 11.54
CA ALA A 121 7.54 -12.38 12.02
C ALA A 121 8.99 -12.84 11.85
N GLY A 122 9.60 -12.52 10.70
CA GLY A 122 11.04 -12.76 10.47
C GLY A 122 11.93 -12.00 11.45
N LYS A 123 11.64 -10.71 11.69
CA LYS A 123 12.39 -9.86 12.63
C LYS A 123 12.40 -10.41 14.06
N TYR A 124 11.23 -10.81 14.55
CA TYR A 124 11.07 -11.29 15.93
C TYR A 124 11.17 -12.81 16.07
N LYS A 125 11.62 -13.52 15.03
CA LYS A 125 11.66 -15.00 14.98
C LYS A 125 10.37 -15.64 15.52
N SER A 126 9.23 -15.13 15.04
CA SER A 126 7.89 -15.48 15.52
C SER A 126 6.98 -15.90 14.38
N SER A 127 5.71 -16.18 14.68
CA SER A 127 4.69 -16.46 13.67
C SER A 127 3.87 -15.22 13.35
N THR A 128 3.36 -15.12 12.11
CA THR A 128 2.48 -14.02 11.69
C THR A 128 1.25 -13.87 12.59
N ARG A 129 0.71 -14.97 13.11
CA ARG A 129 -0.42 -14.97 14.05
C ARG A 129 -0.05 -14.31 15.38
N LYS A 130 1.12 -14.63 15.95
CA LYS A 130 1.62 -14.02 17.20
C LYS A 130 1.88 -12.53 17.01
N ILE A 131 2.51 -12.16 15.89
CA ILE A 131 2.75 -10.76 15.52
C ILE A 131 1.44 -9.99 15.38
N ASN A 132 0.49 -10.51 14.59
CA ASN A 132 -0.80 -9.84 14.41
C ASN A 132 -1.48 -9.64 15.77
N LYS A 133 -1.53 -10.67 16.63
CA LYS A 133 -2.10 -10.53 17.98
C LYS A 133 -1.39 -9.48 18.84
N LYS A 134 -0.06 -9.40 18.79
CA LYS A 134 0.75 -8.46 19.59
C LYS A 134 0.52 -7.00 19.20
N TYR A 135 0.44 -6.73 17.89
CA TYR A 135 0.38 -5.37 17.35
C TYR A 135 -1.05 -4.96 16.94
N ARG A 136 -2.07 -5.83 17.07
CA ARG A 136 -3.46 -5.45 16.81
C ARG A 136 -3.97 -4.57 17.95
N LYS A 137 -4.48 -3.40 17.61
CA LYS A 137 -5.23 -2.53 18.49
C LYS A 137 -6.47 -2.02 17.77
N ASP A 138 -7.63 -2.14 18.40
CA ASP A 138 -8.93 -1.73 17.83
C ASP A 138 -9.19 -2.31 16.43
N GLY A 139 -8.77 -3.56 16.21
CA GLY A 139 -8.95 -4.25 14.94
C GLY A 139 -7.98 -3.82 13.83
N VAL A 140 -7.00 -2.95 14.09
CA VAL A 140 -6.00 -2.47 13.13
C VAL A 140 -4.59 -2.75 13.65
N PHE A 141 -3.64 -3.07 12.77
CA PHE A 141 -2.24 -3.21 13.16
C PHE A 141 -1.65 -1.83 13.50
N ALA A 142 -1.00 -1.70 14.66
CA ALA A 142 -0.45 -0.44 15.14
C ALA A 142 0.92 -0.63 15.79
N VAL A 143 1.84 0.27 15.51
CA VAL A 143 3.17 0.34 16.14
C VAL A 143 3.20 1.56 17.06
N LYS A 144 3.67 1.37 18.30
CA LYS A 144 3.87 2.46 19.25
C LYS A 144 5.29 3.01 19.10
N PHE A 145 5.45 4.32 19.20
CA PHE A 145 6.75 4.97 19.15
C PHE A 145 6.76 6.18 20.09
N THR A 146 7.92 6.49 20.67
CA THR A 146 8.14 7.67 21.50
C THR A 146 8.62 8.81 20.63
N THR A 147 8.03 9.99 20.82
CA THR A 147 8.51 11.22 20.18
C THR A 147 9.67 11.82 20.97
N LYS A 148 10.44 12.75 20.37
CA LYS A 148 11.54 13.46 21.05
C LYS A 148 11.10 14.16 22.34
N SER A 149 9.81 14.51 22.46
CA SER A 149 9.20 15.10 23.65
C SER A 149 8.74 14.08 24.71
N GLY A 150 9.09 12.79 24.56
CA GLY A 150 8.73 11.72 25.50
C GLY A 150 7.30 11.18 25.37
N VAL A 151 6.45 11.80 24.54
CA VAL A 151 5.05 11.37 24.37
C VAL A 151 5.00 10.10 23.51
N VAL A 152 4.35 9.06 24.04
CA VAL A 152 4.06 7.82 23.31
C VAL A 152 2.92 8.07 22.33
N LYS A 153 3.20 7.86 21.04
CA LYS A 153 2.20 7.90 19.96
C LYS A 153 2.09 6.53 19.32
N GLU A 154 1.01 6.35 18.56
CA GLU A 154 0.76 5.12 17.82
C GLU A 154 0.59 5.45 16.35
N ARG A 155 1.10 4.57 15.49
CA ARG A 155 0.91 4.64 14.06
C ARG A 155 0.18 3.41 13.59
N HIS A 156 -0.91 3.61 12.87
CA HIS A 156 -1.73 2.54 12.33
C HIS A 156 -1.31 2.17 10.91
N PHE A 157 -1.48 0.90 10.57
CA PHE A 157 -1.47 0.44 9.19
C PHE A 157 -2.63 1.07 8.40
N TYR A 158 -2.43 1.30 7.12
CA TYR A 158 -3.37 2.01 6.25
C TYR A 158 -4.79 1.46 6.32
N ASN A 159 -5.75 2.30 6.71
CA ASN A 159 -7.15 1.93 6.86
C ASN A 159 -8.16 2.95 6.26
N SER A 160 -7.72 3.88 5.41
CA SER A 160 -8.58 4.93 4.85
C SER A 160 -9.48 4.48 3.70
N GLY A 161 -9.39 3.21 3.28
CA GLY A 161 -10.15 2.64 2.16
C GLY A 161 -9.65 3.07 0.77
N PHE A 162 -10.37 2.66 -0.28
CA PHE A 162 -10.00 2.91 -1.69
C PHE A 162 -11.19 3.48 -2.47
N LYS A 163 -11.69 4.63 -2.02
CA LYS A 163 -12.81 5.31 -2.69
C LYS A 163 -12.30 6.03 -3.93
N ARG A 164 -13.08 5.99 -5.01
CA ARG A 164 -12.72 6.71 -6.24
C ARG A 164 -12.68 8.21 -5.96
N LYS A 165 -11.61 8.87 -6.37
CA LYS A 165 -11.46 10.32 -6.33
C LYS A 165 -11.79 10.92 -7.69
N ASN A 166 -12.33 12.12 -7.69
CA ASN A 166 -12.43 12.90 -8.92
C ASN A 166 -11.03 13.40 -9.30
N PRO A 167 -10.75 13.61 -10.60
CA PRO A 167 -9.52 14.26 -11.02
C PRO A 167 -9.41 15.61 -10.31
N MET A 168 -8.32 15.78 -9.58
CA MET A 168 -8.05 16.96 -8.79
C MET A 168 -7.53 18.07 -9.72
N SER A 169 -8.16 19.23 -9.69
CA SER A 169 -7.67 20.45 -10.34
C SER A 169 -7.20 21.38 -9.22
N GLU A 170 -6.06 21.04 -8.62
CA GLU A 170 -5.40 21.93 -7.67
C GLU A 170 -4.45 22.83 -8.47
N PRO A 171 -4.44 24.15 -8.24
CA PRO A 171 -3.53 25.07 -8.93
C PRO A 171 -2.05 24.89 -8.51
N THR A 172 -1.79 24.11 -7.45
CA THR A 172 -0.47 23.90 -6.85
C THR A 172 0.21 22.62 -7.32
N ILE A 173 -0.31 21.92 -8.34
CA ILE A 173 0.30 20.67 -8.83
C ILE A 173 1.75 20.90 -9.32
N ASP A 174 2.05 22.10 -9.84
CA ASP A 174 3.39 22.52 -10.27
C ASP A 174 4.28 23.05 -9.14
N THR A 175 3.76 23.20 -7.91
CA THR A 175 4.60 23.54 -6.77
C THR A 175 5.44 22.32 -6.38
N LEU A 176 6.76 22.48 -6.45
CA LEU A 176 7.71 21.42 -6.11
C LEU A 176 7.43 20.92 -4.68
N HIS A 177 7.28 19.61 -4.54
CA HIS A 177 7.05 18.98 -3.25
C HIS A 177 8.22 19.29 -2.31
N ASN A 178 7.93 19.79 -1.11
CA ASN A 178 8.94 20.06 -0.11
C ASN A 178 9.55 18.72 0.38
N SER A 179 10.72 18.37 -0.16
CA SER A 179 11.43 17.12 0.12
C SER A 179 12.11 17.10 1.49
N THR A 180 11.92 18.11 2.35
CA THR A 180 12.45 18.11 3.73
C THR A 180 12.01 16.89 4.52
N PHE A 181 10.84 16.29 4.23
CA PHE A 181 10.42 15.04 4.84
C PHE A 181 11.25 13.82 4.40
N VAL A 182 11.91 13.89 3.23
CA VAL A 182 12.88 12.90 2.75
C VAL A 182 14.26 13.14 3.39
N ALA A 183 14.57 14.39 3.74
CA ALA A 183 15.80 14.79 4.43
C ALA A 183 15.74 14.64 5.96
N SER A 184 14.62 14.19 6.54
CA SER A 184 14.53 13.92 7.98
C SER A 184 15.46 12.75 8.35
N SER A 185 16.21 12.88 9.46
CA SER A 185 17.07 11.79 9.93
C SER A 185 16.24 10.53 10.13
N THR A 186 16.56 9.48 9.38
CA THR A 186 16.05 8.14 9.65
C THR A 186 16.71 7.62 10.92
N SER A 187 16.11 6.62 11.57
CA SER A 187 16.74 5.98 12.71
C SER A 187 18.14 5.46 12.33
N LEU A 188 18.34 5.05 11.07
CA LEU A 188 19.64 4.64 10.55
C LEU A 188 20.71 5.75 10.61
N ILE A 189 20.37 7.01 10.33
CA ILE A 189 21.30 8.13 10.46
C ILE A 189 21.63 8.37 11.94
N ASP A 190 20.63 8.32 12.81
CA ASP A 190 20.83 8.49 14.25
C ASP A 190 21.69 7.34 14.83
N ARG A 191 21.54 6.12 14.32
CA ARG A 191 22.37 4.94 14.65
C ARG A 191 23.81 5.09 14.19
N LEU A 192 24.04 5.54 12.95
CA LEU A 192 25.39 5.79 12.43
C LEU A 192 26.10 6.87 13.25
N LYS A 193 25.39 7.93 13.63
CA LYS A 193 25.91 8.98 14.52
C LYS A 193 26.20 8.50 15.94
N ALA A 194 25.62 7.38 16.38
CA ALA A 194 25.84 6.86 17.73
C ALA A 194 27.19 6.14 17.88
N GLU A 195 27.91 5.89 16.77
CA GLU A 195 29.24 5.23 16.73
C GLU A 195 29.31 3.94 17.56
N LYS A 196 28.17 3.25 17.67
CA LYS A 196 28.01 2.02 18.47
C LYS A 196 27.50 0.92 17.57
N CYS A 197 28.19 -0.21 17.57
CA CYS A 197 27.70 -1.39 16.89
C CYS A 197 26.41 -1.89 17.54
N GLU A 198 25.32 -2.04 16.78
CA GLU A 198 24.04 -2.52 17.33
C GLU A 198 24.05 -4.01 17.71
N LEU A 199 25.00 -4.78 17.17
CA LEU A 199 25.09 -6.23 17.42
C LEU A 199 25.90 -6.56 18.67
N CYS A 200 27.03 -5.88 18.89
CA CYS A 200 27.92 -6.15 20.00
C CYS A 200 28.09 -4.98 20.99
N GLY A 201 27.51 -3.80 20.70
CA GLY A 201 27.56 -2.63 21.59
C GLY A 201 28.92 -1.95 21.69
N THR A 202 29.93 -2.43 20.98
CA THR A 202 31.27 -1.83 20.97
C THR A 202 31.25 -0.49 20.24
N THR A 203 31.86 0.52 20.87
CA THR A 203 32.29 1.75 20.21
C THR A 203 33.62 1.51 19.54
N GLU A 204 33.88 2.16 18.40
CA GLU A 204 35.26 2.33 17.93
C GLU A 204 36.07 3.19 18.94
#